data_AF-A0A2V6L5C8-F1
#
_entry.id   AF-A0A2V6L5C8-F1
#
_cell.length_a   1.000
_cell.length_b   1.000
_cell.length_c   1.000
_cell.angle_alpha   90.00
_cell.angle_beta   90.00
_cell.angle_gamma   90.00
#
_symmetry.space_group_name_H-M   'P 1'
#
loop_
_entity.id
_entity.type
_entity.pdbx_description
1 polymer ?
#
loop_
_entity_poly.entity_id
_entity_poly.type
_entity_poly.pdbx_seq_one_letter_code
_entity_poly.pdbx_strand_id
1 'polypeptide(L)'
;MRFRRTKHDRVLVVGIFQSPKTGRAVLKNLHRTQFRRAAAIHASARGRPRVEENGISAIGGSAATAAFGLALGAFIFWQRGMLADYRLGGLALFFVAFALAGALTGWILVRLLQEHVAAASLARCASTILPGETVVLAEVRATETSRLLAIMRDVEAEAPVTFAFHSPPHFRFKSSARPLGHELPSGQRLAENAARLAHEIPVSREAKARGPSFLRRLREIERALEWANASLTMSAEVHHAFTLSAEWLLDNAYLIREQVTDLRESLPQKQYGKLPLIASGPEAGLPRVYHVASEIVAESGGALEPEFIGKFLVAFQATAPLDIGELWALPLMLRLQLLECLRALAIQVEQQQSQSEEADFWANRLITAGRHSSPRLLKMMEALVERYPEPTPHFASELVAHLYDEEGVLPLVSGWLERSLRSPLLEVMQQEHRRQAVQQTALTNAINSCRRLAQIQWRELFQSTSWAESELAADPAGVLCPPGF
;
A
#
# COMPACT_ATOMS: atom_id res chain seq x y z
N MET A 1 0.57 5.10 27.00
CA MET A 1 0.60 3.64 26.71
C MET A 1 1.13 3.44 25.29
N ARG A 2 2.32 2.85 25.16
CA ARG A 2 2.99 2.61 23.87
C ARG A 2 2.20 1.56 23.08
N PHE A 3 1.60 1.98 21.97
CA PHE A 3 0.88 1.11 21.06
C PHE A 3 1.80 -0.02 20.56
N ARG A 4 1.28 -1.24 20.62
CA ARG A 4 1.77 -2.43 19.95
C ARG A 4 1.81 -2.12 18.44
N ARG A 5 2.93 -1.55 17.96
CA ARG A 5 3.14 -1.20 16.55
C ARG A 5 3.09 -2.49 15.74
N THR A 6 2.08 -2.57 14.91
CA THR A 6 1.67 -3.74 14.13
C THR A 6 2.75 -4.12 13.12
N LYS A 7 2.93 -5.43 12.96
CA LYS A 7 3.87 -6.16 12.10
C LYS A 7 3.80 -5.83 10.59
N HIS A 8 3.03 -4.82 10.17
CA HIS A 8 2.50 -4.60 8.81
C HIS A 8 3.17 -3.45 8.05
N ASP A 9 4.32 -2.97 8.51
CA ASP A 9 5.03 -1.83 7.92
C ASP A 9 6.48 -2.21 7.59
N ARG A 10 6.68 -3.48 7.20
CA ARG A 10 7.99 -4.02 6.88
C ARG A 10 8.07 -4.34 5.39
N VAL A 11 9.21 -4.00 4.84
CA VAL A 11 9.61 -4.21 3.45
C VAL A 11 10.62 -5.35 3.45
N LEU A 12 10.38 -6.35 2.63
CA LEU A 12 11.34 -7.39 2.30
C LEU A 12 12.20 -6.89 1.14
N VAL A 13 13.47 -6.63 1.39
CA VAL A 13 14.44 -6.31 0.35
C VAL A 13 15.27 -7.55 0.06
N VAL A 14 15.47 -7.85 -1.21
CA VAL A 14 16.16 -9.03 -1.72
C VAL A 14 17.26 -8.57 -2.66
N GLY A 15 18.48 -9.05 -2.47
CA GLY A 15 19.62 -8.80 -3.36
C GLY A 15 20.24 -10.11 -3.81
N ILE A 16 20.48 -10.23 -5.11
CA ILE A 16 20.98 -11.44 -5.75
C ILE A 16 22.45 -11.21 -6.13
N PHE A 17 23.33 -12.04 -5.58
CA PHE A 17 24.78 -11.96 -5.76
C PHE A 17 25.31 -13.21 -6.46
N GLN A 18 26.26 -13.04 -7.37
CA GLN A 18 26.92 -14.13 -8.09
C GLN A 18 28.02 -14.84 -7.27
N SER A 19 28.36 -14.32 -6.08
CA SER A 19 29.45 -14.83 -5.24
C SER A 19 29.00 -15.08 -3.81
N PRO A 20 29.26 -16.29 -3.25
CA PRO A 20 28.95 -16.59 -1.85
C PRO A 20 29.79 -15.78 -0.87
N LYS A 21 31.03 -15.45 -1.23
CA LYS A 21 31.90 -14.61 -0.40
C LYS A 21 31.31 -13.21 -0.25
N THR A 22 30.83 -12.67 -1.35
CA THR A 22 30.20 -11.35 -1.41
C THR A 22 28.91 -11.30 -0.59
N GLY A 23 27.99 -12.24 -0.81
CA GLY A 23 26.73 -12.28 -0.05
C GLY A 23 26.94 -12.41 1.46
N ARG A 24 27.92 -13.22 1.89
CA ARG A 24 28.30 -13.34 3.31
C ARG A 24 28.89 -12.05 3.89
N ALA A 25 29.72 -11.34 3.12
CA ALA A 25 30.29 -10.06 3.54
C ALA A 25 29.19 -9.01 3.73
N VAL A 26 28.25 -8.92 2.80
CA VAL A 26 27.08 -8.03 2.88
C VAL A 26 26.24 -8.38 4.11
N LEU A 27 25.88 -9.66 4.32
CA LEU A 27 25.12 -10.09 5.50
C LEU A 27 25.82 -9.70 6.81
N LYS A 28 27.15 -9.85 6.89
CA LYS A 28 27.93 -9.43 8.06
C LYS A 28 27.89 -7.91 8.28
N ASN A 29 27.95 -7.12 7.21
CA ASN A 29 27.83 -5.66 7.28
C ASN A 29 26.42 -5.22 7.70
N LEU A 30 25.38 -5.90 7.25
CA LEU A 30 24.00 -5.68 7.70
C LEU A 30 23.85 -5.88 9.22
N HIS A 31 24.39 -6.97 9.76
CA HIS A 31 24.34 -7.19 11.21
C HIS A 31 25.17 -6.16 12.00
N ARG A 32 26.34 -5.75 11.49
CA ARG A 32 27.16 -4.69 12.11
C ARG A 32 26.45 -3.35 12.17
N THR A 33 25.61 -3.05 11.18
CA THR A 33 24.82 -1.82 11.09
C THR A 33 23.44 -1.93 11.76
N GLN A 34 23.22 -2.99 12.56
CA GLN A 34 22.02 -3.25 13.36
C GLN A 34 20.79 -3.76 12.59
N PHE A 35 20.93 -4.17 11.33
CA PHE A 35 19.88 -4.91 10.62
C PHE A 35 19.85 -6.37 11.10
N ARG A 36 19.01 -6.65 12.10
CA ARG A 36 18.95 -7.98 12.74
C ARG A 36 18.10 -9.00 12.00
N ARG A 37 17.12 -8.56 11.20
CA ARG A 37 16.28 -9.42 10.35
C ARG A 37 16.88 -9.53 8.96
N ALA A 38 18.03 -10.17 8.88
CA ALA A 38 18.69 -10.43 7.61
C ALA A 38 19.13 -11.90 7.54
N ALA A 39 19.07 -12.47 6.35
CA ALA A 39 19.52 -13.83 6.08
C ALA A 39 20.17 -13.91 4.70
N ALA A 40 21.02 -14.91 4.48
CA ALA A 40 21.53 -15.25 3.17
C ALA A 40 21.15 -16.69 2.83
N ILE A 41 20.72 -16.92 1.60
CA ILE A 41 20.46 -18.24 1.04
C ILE A 41 21.50 -18.49 -0.02
N HIS A 42 22.28 -19.56 0.12
CA HIS A 42 23.28 -19.95 -0.86
C HIS A 42 22.87 -21.27 -1.54
N ALA A 43 22.87 -21.28 -2.87
CA ALA A 43 22.65 -22.49 -3.65
C ALA A 43 23.97 -23.01 -4.21
N SER A 44 24.48 -24.10 -3.64
CA SER A 44 25.62 -24.82 -4.19
C SER A 44 25.22 -25.55 -5.49
N ALA A 45 26.18 -25.69 -6.41
CA ALA A 45 26.01 -26.34 -7.72
C ALA A 45 25.40 -27.77 -7.68
N ARG A 46 25.49 -28.49 -6.55
CA ARG A 46 24.96 -29.87 -6.41
C ARG A 46 24.14 -30.13 -5.14
N GLY A 47 23.76 -29.10 -4.39
CA GLY A 47 23.16 -29.25 -3.05
C GLY A 47 21.78 -28.62 -2.87
N ARG A 48 21.09 -29.01 -1.79
CA ARG A 48 19.94 -28.23 -1.26
C ARG A 48 20.43 -26.84 -0.86
N PRO A 49 19.65 -25.77 -1.11
CA PRO A 49 20.03 -24.43 -0.69
C PRO A 49 20.27 -24.39 0.82
N ARG A 50 21.39 -23.79 1.23
CA ARG A 50 21.73 -23.61 2.64
C ARG A 50 21.34 -22.20 3.04
N VAL A 51 20.55 -22.09 4.11
CA VAL A 51 20.20 -20.81 4.72
C VAL A 51 21.25 -20.50 5.79
N GLU A 52 21.91 -19.36 5.65
CA GLU A 52 22.84 -18.79 6.62
C GLU A 52 22.16 -17.57 7.27
N GLU A 53 21.81 -17.69 8.55
CA GLU A 53 21.36 -16.58 9.39
C GLU A 53 22.52 -16.20 10.32
N ASN A 54 23.00 -14.96 10.24
CA ASN A 54 24.11 -14.47 11.06
C ASN A 54 23.58 -13.89 12.38
N GLY A 55 23.21 -14.75 13.32
CA GLY A 55 22.94 -14.36 14.71
C GLY A 55 24.01 -14.87 15.66
N ILE A 56 24.02 -14.40 16.91
CA ILE A 56 24.65 -15.16 18.01
C ILE A 56 24.01 -16.55 17.94
N SER A 57 24.80 -17.58 17.60
CA SER A 57 24.22 -18.93 17.48
C SER A 57 23.64 -19.32 18.83
N ALA A 58 22.50 -20.01 18.82
CA ALA A 58 21.88 -20.48 20.06
C ALA A 58 22.85 -21.31 20.91
N ILE A 59 23.87 -21.90 20.27
CA ILE A 59 24.98 -22.65 20.87
C ILE A 59 26.06 -21.73 21.47
N GLY A 60 26.44 -20.64 20.79
CA GLY A 60 27.41 -19.67 21.30
C GLY A 60 26.86 -18.85 22.46
N GLY A 61 25.58 -18.48 22.39
CA GLY A 61 24.90 -17.77 23.47
C GLY A 61 24.63 -18.66 24.69
N SER A 62 24.30 -19.95 24.50
CA SER A 62 24.16 -20.91 25.59
C SER A 62 25.51 -21.24 26.24
N ALA A 63 26.61 -21.30 25.49
CA ALA A 63 27.95 -21.51 26.04
C ALA A 63 28.41 -20.34 26.93
N ALA A 64 28.21 -19.09 26.47
CA ALA A 64 28.58 -17.90 27.24
C ALA A 64 27.77 -17.76 28.55
N THR A 65 26.48 -18.08 28.49
CA THR A 65 25.59 -18.03 29.67
C THR A 65 25.75 -19.23 30.60
N ALA A 66 26.16 -20.39 30.10
CA ALA A 66 26.57 -21.52 30.93
C ALA A 66 27.84 -21.20 31.74
N ALA A 67 28.83 -20.55 31.12
CA ALA A 67 30.03 -20.09 31.82
C ALA A 67 29.70 -19.04 32.91
N PHE A 68 28.77 -18.12 32.62
CA PHE A 68 28.29 -17.16 33.61
C PHE A 68 27.50 -17.84 34.75
N GLY A 69 26.66 -18.83 34.43
CA GLY A 69 25.93 -19.64 35.42
C GLY A 69 26.88 -20.39 36.36
N LEU A 70 27.97 -20.96 35.83
CA LEU A 70 29.02 -21.60 36.62
C LEU A 70 29.73 -20.61 37.56
N ALA A 71 30.10 -19.43 37.05
CA ALA A 71 30.74 -18.39 37.84
C ALA A 71 29.82 -17.87 38.96
N LEU A 72 28.53 -17.68 38.68
CA LEU A 72 27.53 -17.27 39.66
C LEU A 72 27.31 -18.34 40.73
N GLY A 73 27.24 -19.62 40.34
CA GLY A 73 27.17 -20.75 41.26
C GLY A 73 28.38 -20.82 42.19
N ALA A 74 29.59 -20.63 41.64
CA ALA A 74 30.84 -20.61 42.43
C ALA A 74 30.86 -19.46 43.43
N PHE A 75 30.42 -18.28 43.00
CA PHE A 75 30.36 -17.08 43.84
C PHE A 75 29.37 -17.25 45.01
N ILE A 76 28.17 -17.79 44.74
CA ILE A 76 27.15 -18.06 45.78
C ILE A 76 27.66 -19.07 46.81
N PHE A 77 28.35 -20.13 46.36
CA PHE A 77 28.94 -21.14 47.25
C PHE A 77 30.08 -20.58 48.10
N TRP A 78 30.92 -19.72 47.53
CA TRP A 78 31.98 -19.03 48.26
C TRP A 78 31.41 -18.09 49.32
N GLN A 79 30.40 -17.28 48.97
CA GLN A 79 29.76 -16.33 49.90
C GLN A 79 29.06 -17.04 51.08
N ARG A 80 28.55 -18.26 50.87
CA ARG A 80 27.88 -19.06 51.92
C ARG A 80 28.81 -19.98 52.71
N GLY A 81 30.11 -20.03 52.39
CA GLY A 81 31.08 -20.89 53.08
C GLY A 81 30.87 -22.40 52.89
N MET A 82 30.00 -22.81 51.96
CA MET A 82 29.54 -24.21 51.79
C MET A 82 30.53 -25.11 51.02
N LEU A 83 31.70 -24.59 50.62
CA LEU A 83 32.68 -25.35 49.84
C LEU A 83 33.36 -26.47 50.66
N ALA A 84 33.33 -26.39 51.99
CA ALA A 84 34.00 -27.36 52.88
C ALA A 84 33.12 -28.55 53.31
N ASP A 85 31.78 -28.40 53.29
CA ASP A 85 30.86 -29.37 53.92
C ASP A 85 30.28 -30.43 52.97
N TYR A 86 30.46 -30.28 51.65
CA TYR A 86 29.88 -31.18 50.65
C TYR A 86 30.89 -32.20 50.12
N ARG A 87 30.45 -33.48 50.00
CA ARG A 87 31.19 -34.50 49.24
C ARG A 87 31.40 -34.03 47.80
N LEU A 88 32.58 -34.31 47.24
CA LEU A 88 33.00 -33.90 45.88
C LEU A 88 31.90 -34.10 44.80
N GLY A 89 31.15 -35.20 44.87
CA GLY A 89 30.07 -35.50 43.93
C GLY A 89 28.83 -34.60 44.06
N GLY A 90 28.53 -34.09 45.26
CA GLY A 90 27.41 -33.16 45.49
C GLY A 90 27.69 -31.78 44.88
N LEU A 91 28.91 -31.26 45.07
CA LEU A 91 29.36 -30.00 44.45
C LEU A 91 29.31 -30.09 42.92
N ALA A 92 29.78 -31.21 42.34
CA ALA A 92 29.71 -31.43 40.90
C ALA A 92 28.27 -31.38 40.36
N LEU A 93 27.31 -31.99 41.06
CA LEU A 93 25.90 -31.97 40.66
C LEU A 93 25.31 -30.55 40.64
N PHE A 94 25.66 -29.71 41.62
CA PHE A 94 25.22 -28.32 41.68
C PHE A 94 25.82 -27.45 40.58
N PHE A 95 27.12 -27.56 40.30
CA PHE A 95 27.75 -26.83 39.19
C PHE A 95 27.14 -27.23 37.84
N VAL A 96 26.86 -28.51 37.63
CA VAL A 96 26.14 -28.99 36.44
C VAL A 96 24.74 -28.38 36.36
N ALA A 97 23.99 -28.30 37.46
CA ALA A 97 22.67 -27.70 37.49
C ALA A 97 22.70 -26.20 37.14
N PHE A 98 23.66 -25.43 37.68
CA PHE A 98 23.85 -24.01 37.35
C PHE A 98 24.29 -23.78 35.90
N ALA A 99 25.17 -24.65 35.37
CA ALA A 99 25.57 -24.61 33.96
C ALA A 99 24.37 -24.87 33.03
N LEU A 100 23.53 -25.87 33.35
CA LEU A 100 22.33 -26.20 32.57
C LEU A 100 21.28 -25.09 32.66
N ALA A 101 21.06 -24.51 33.85
CA ALA A 101 20.14 -23.38 34.02
C ALA A 101 20.64 -22.13 33.26
N GLY A 102 21.94 -21.84 33.30
CA GLY A 102 22.58 -20.79 32.50
C GLY A 102 22.43 -21.03 31.00
N ALA A 103 22.73 -22.25 30.53
CA ALA A 103 22.58 -22.62 29.13
C ALA A 103 21.12 -22.51 28.65
N LEU A 104 20.16 -22.96 29.46
CA LEU A 104 18.73 -22.94 29.13
C LEU A 104 18.20 -21.49 29.10
N THR A 105 18.55 -20.67 30.09
CA THR A 105 18.15 -19.26 30.13
C THR A 105 18.77 -18.47 28.99
N GLY A 106 20.05 -18.68 28.68
CA GLY A 106 20.69 -18.07 27.52
C GLY A 106 20.12 -18.53 26.18
N TRP A 107 19.80 -19.82 26.05
CA TRP A 107 19.13 -20.35 24.87
C TRP A 107 17.73 -19.72 24.69
N ILE A 108 16.94 -19.62 25.76
CA ILE A 108 15.62 -18.96 25.75
C ILE A 108 15.77 -17.47 25.42
N LEU A 109 16.72 -16.77 26.06
CA LEU A 109 16.92 -15.33 25.85
C LEU A 109 17.39 -15.02 24.43
N VAL A 110 18.34 -15.79 23.88
CA VAL A 110 18.77 -15.68 22.49
C VAL A 110 17.61 -15.97 21.54
N ARG A 111 16.83 -17.01 21.81
CA ARG A 111 15.67 -17.36 20.97
C ARG A 111 14.55 -16.30 21.02
N LEU A 112 14.37 -15.63 22.16
CA LEU A 112 13.41 -14.54 22.32
C LEU A 112 13.88 -13.22 21.68
N LEU A 113 15.20 -12.99 21.64
CA LEU A 113 15.82 -11.77 21.08
C LEU A 113 16.22 -11.90 19.60
N GLN A 114 16.30 -13.12 19.07
CA GLN A 114 16.57 -13.36 17.65
C GLN A 114 15.37 -12.94 16.82
N GLU A 115 15.52 -11.82 16.12
CA GLU A 115 14.58 -11.41 15.11
C GLU A 115 14.86 -12.18 13.81
N HIS A 116 13.98 -13.11 13.46
CA HIS A 116 14.09 -13.89 12.23
C HIS A 116 13.33 -13.20 11.10
N VAL A 117 13.81 -13.42 9.87
CA VAL A 117 13.05 -13.15 8.65
C VAL A 117 11.85 -14.12 8.62
N ALA A 118 10.69 -13.69 8.13
CA ALA A 118 9.54 -14.57 8.04
C ALA A 118 9.84 -15.81 7.19
N ALA A 119 9.41 -16.98 7.66
CA ALA A 119 9.63 -18.25 6.96
C ALA A 119 9.03 -18.26 5.54
N ALA A 120 7.93 -17.53 5.31
CA ALA A 120 7.34 -17.34 3.99
C ALA A 120 8.27 -16.57 3.04
N SER A 121 8.95 -15.53 3.52
CA SER A 121 9.93 -14.75 2.75
C SER A 121 11.14 -15.63 2.37
N LEU A 122 11.63 -16.45 3.31
CA LEU A 122 12.71 -17.40 3.05
C LEU A 122 12.30 -18.47 2.04
N ALA A 123 11.10 -19.05 2.18
CA ALA A 123 10.58 -20.06 1.27
C ALA A 123 10.44 -19.52 -0.16
N ARG A 124 9.94 -18.29 -0.30
CA ARG A 124 9.82 -17.58 -1.58
C ARG A 124 11.17 -17.45 -2.29
N CYS A 125 12.22 -16.99 -1.60
CA CYS A 125 13.54 -16.86 -2.22
C CYS A 125 14.24 -18.21 -2.43
N ALA A 126 13.96 -19.21 -1.59
CA ALA A 126 14.55 -20.55 -1.71
C ALA A 126 14.02 -21.34 -2.92
N SER A 127 12.78 -21.11 -3.35
CA SER A 127 12.23 -21.75 -4.55
C SER A 127 12.75 -21.13 -5.85
N THR A 128 13.19 -19.87 -5.82
CA THR A 128 13.62 -19.09 -6.99
C THR A 128 15.13 -18.92 -7.13
N ILE A 129 15.94 -19.42 -6.20
CA ILE A 129 17.41 -19.31 -6.25
C ILE A 129 18.02 -20.25 -7.29
N LEU A 130 18.99 -19.78 -8.08
CA LEU A 130 19.73 -20.59 -9.06
C LEU A 130 21.06 -21.12 -8.50
N PRO A 131 21.59 -22.22 -9.06
CA PRO A 131 22.90 -22.74 -8.65
C PRO A 131 24.02 -21.71 -8.87
N GLY A 132 24.88 -21.51 -7.87
CA GLY A 132 25.97 -20.54 -7.91
C GLY A 132 25.61 -19.18 -7.31
N GLU A 133 24.32 -18.86 -7.17
CA GLU A 133 23.87 -17.59 -6.61
C GLU A 133 23.83 -17.61 -5.08
N THR A 134 23.87 -16.39 -4.53
CA THR A 134 23.60 -16.12 -3.11
C THR A 134 22.59 -14.99 -3.02
N VAL A 135 21.46 -15.27 -2.38
CA VAL A 135 20.39 -14.30 -2.15
C VAL A 135 20.51 -13.78 -0.73
N VAL A 136 20.76 -12.48 -0.56
CA VAL A 136 20.70 -11.81 0.74
C VAL A 136 19.36 -11.10 0.85
N LEU A 137 18.65 -11.33 1.94
CA LEU A 137 17.32 -10.77 2.16
C LEU A 137 17.22 -10.15 3.55
N ALA A 138 16.51 -9.03 3.66
CA ALA A 138 16.30 -8.34 4.93
C ALA A 138 14.89 -7.74 5.05
N GLU A 139 14.31 -7.82 6.26
CA GLU A 139 13.01 -7.21 6.58
C GLU A 139 13.19 -5.92 7.39
N VAL A 140 13.07 -4.79 6.71
CA VAL A 140 13.31 -3.45 7.26
C VAL A 140 12.05 -2.60 7.26
N ARG A 141 12.06 -1.45 7.94
CA ARG A 141 11.00 -0.44 7.78
C ARG A 141 11.22 0.30 6.46
N ALA A 142 10.15 0.84 5.87
CA ALA A 142 10.25 1.61 4.63
C ALA A 142 11.27 2.76 4.70
N THR A 143 11.41 3.43 5.85
CA THR A 143 12.39 4.52 6.06
C THR A 143 13.85 4.05 6.14
N GLU A 144 14.10 2.75 6.26
CA GLU A 144 15.44 2.18 6.35
C GLU A 144 15.89 1.55 5.02
N THR A 145 15.01 1.49 4.01
CA THR A 145 15.26 0.84 2.73
C THR A 145 16.45 1.47 1.98
N SER A 146 16.52 2.79 1.86
CA SER A 146 17.63 3.47 1.15
C SER A 146 18.99 3.17 1.79
N ARG A 147 19.05 3.16 3.13
CA ARG A 147 20.27 2.81 3.87
C ARG A 147 20.65 1.34 3.67
N LEU A 148 19.68 0.45 3.63
CA LEU A 148 19.90 -0.96 3.36
C LEU A 148 20.44 -1.18 1.94
N LEU A 149 19.81 -0.55 0.94
CA LEU A 149 20.24 -0.63 -0.46
C LEU A 149 21.66 -0.11 -0.64
N ALA A 150 22.01 1.00 0.02
CA ALA A 150 23.38 1.51 0.01
C ALA A 150 24.38 0.44 0.49
N ILE A 151 24.09 -0.27 1.59
CA ILE A 151 24.97 -1.34 2.09
C ILE A 151 25.02 -2.55 1.16
N MET A 152 23.90 -2.89 0.51
CA MET A 152 23.83 -4.02 -0.42
C MET A 152 24.56 -3.73 -1.74
N ARG A 153 24.56 -2.47 -2.18
CA ARG A 153 25.24 -1.98 -3.40
C ARG A 153 26.70 -1.58 -3.15
N ASP A 154 27.09 -1.30 -1.91
CA ASP A 154 28.47 -0.98 -1.49
C ASP A 154 29.35 -2.23 -1.45
N VAL A 155 29.67 -2.73 -2.64
CA VAL A 155 30.48 -3.94 -2.84
C VAL A 155 31.46 -3.70 -3.98
N GLU A 156 32.71 -4.14 -3.82
CA GLU A 156 33.75 -4.07 -4.87
C GLU A 156 33.45 -4.91 -6.13
N ALA A 157 32.40 -5.74 -6.10
CA ALA A 157 31.98 -6.60 -7.20
C ALA A 157 30.89 -5.94 -8.06
N GLU A 158 30.37 -6.66 -9.06
CA GLU A 158 29.22 -6.23 -9.85
C GLU A 158 28.00 -5.98 -8.93
N ALA A 159 27.30 -4.87 -9.19
CA ALA A 159 26.15 -4.47 -8.37
C ALA A 159 25.07 -5.56 -8.40
N PRO A 160 24.51 -5.94 -7.23
CA PRO A 160 23.51 -6.98 -7.19
C PRO A 160 22.20 -6.50 -7.83
N VAL A 161 21.45 -7.45 -8.40
CA VAL A 161 20.06 -7.20 -8.75
C VAL A 161 19.26 -7.14 -7.45
N THR A 162 18.56 -6.03 -7.21
CA THR A 162 17.79 -5.78 -6.00
C THR A 162 16.31 -5.67 -6.27
N PHE A 163 15.50 -6.29 -5.42
CA PHE A 163 14.04 -6.21 -5.44
C PHE A 163 13.53 -5.83 -4.05
N ALA A 164 12.43 -5.08 -3.98
CA ALA A 164 11.76 -4.77 -2.74
C ALA A 164 10.30 -5.21 -2.83
N PHE A 165 9.80 -5.79 -1.76
CA PHE A 165 8.43 -6.27 -1.67
C PHE A 165 7.82 -5.81 -0.36
N HIS A 166 6.60 -5.34 -0.42
CA HIS A 166 5.89 -4.90 0.76
C HIS A 166 4.44 -5.34 0.66
N SER A 167 3.74 -5.35 1.78
CA SER A 167 2.33 -5.71 1.82
C SER A 167 1.48 -4.47 2.06
N PRO A 168 0.34 -4.32 1.37
CA PRO A 168 -0.55 -3.20 1.65
C PRO A 168 -1.08 -3.28 3.08
N PRO A 169 -1.24 -2.13 3.77
CA PRO A 169 -1.86 -2.10 5.07
C PRO A 169 -3.34 -2.46 4.94
N HIS A 170 -3.91 -3.02 6.01
CA HIS A 170 -5.35 -3.27 6.05
C HIS A 170 -6.11 -1.94 6.13
N PHE A 171 -6.78 -1.58 5.03
CA PHE A 171 -7.74 -0.50 4.97
C PHE A 171 -9.07 -0.93 5.60
N ARG A 172 -9.57 -0.17 6.58
CA ARG A 172 -10.74 -0.57 7.40
C ARG A 172 -12.06 -0.35 6.68
N PHE A 173 -12.13 0.64 5.81
CA PHE A 173 -13.31 0.97 5.03
C PHE A 173 -13.03 0.82 3.54
N LYS A 174 -14.01 0.27 2.81
CA LYS A 174 -14.04 0.38 1.35
C LYS A 174 -14.20 1.86 0.97
N SER A 175 -13.55 2.28 -0.11
CA SER A 175 -13.76 3.64 -0.64
C SER A 175 -15.24 3.82 -0.97
N SER A 176 -15.83 4.97 -0.64
CA SER A 176 -17.18 5.30 -1.13
C SER A 176 -17.15 5.97 -2.50
N ALA A 177 -15.96 6.32 -3.01
CA ALA A 177 -15.80 6.79 -4.37
C ALA A 177 -16.26 5.73 -5.36
N ARG A 178 -17.19 6.11 -6.23
CA ARG A 178 -17.59 5.26 -7.35
C ARG A 178 -16.46 5.16 -8.38
N PRO A 179 -16.37 4.04 -9.12
CA PRO A 179 -15.41 3.93 -10.22
C PRO A 179 -15.60 5.05 -11.22
N LEU A 180 -14.51 5.70 -11.62
CA LEU A 180 -14.56 6.73 -12.65
C LEU A 180 -14.77 6.06 -14.02
N GLY A 181 -15.78 6.54 -14.75
CA GLY A 181 -16.15 6.04 -16.06
C GLY A 181 -15.11 6.36 -17.14
N HIS A 182 -15.17 5.60 -18.25
CA HIS A 182 -14.28 5.79 -19.41
C HIS A 182 -14.81 6.90 -20.36
N GLU A 183 -16.10 7.21 -20.29
CA GLU A 183 -16.76 8.19 -21.16
C GLU A 183 -17.55 9.19 -20.31
N LEU A 184 -17.36 10.48 -20.62
CA LEU A 184 -18.15 11.54 -20.00
C LEU A 184 -19.58 11.50 -20.55
N PRO A 185 -20.61 11.64 -19.69
CA PRO A 185 -21.99 11.67 -20.14
C PRO A 185 -22.24 12.90 -21.02
N SER A 186 -23.09 12.73 -22.04
CA SER A 186 -23.63 13.88 -22.75
C SER A 186 -24.46 14.76 -21.80
N GLY A 187 -24.62 16.05 -22.12
CA GLY A 187 -25.38 16.97 -21.26
C GLY A 187 -26.80 16.50 -20.94
N GLN A 188 -27.45 15.80 -21.88
CA GLN A 188 -28.75 15.19 -21.66
C GLN A 188 -28.69 14.02 -20.66
N ARG A 189 -27.75 13.07 -20.84
CA ARG A 189 -27.56 11.94 -19.93
C ARG A 189 -27.21 12.40 -18.52
N LEU A 190 -26.41 13.46 -18.40
CA LEU A 190 -26.08 14.08 -17.12
C LEU A 190 -27.33 14.57 -16.39
N ALA A 191 -28.21 15.29 -17.09
CA ALA A 191 -29.46 15.80 -16.52
C ALA A 191 -30.41 14.67 -16.11
N GLU A 192 -30.53 13.62 -16.93
CA GLU A 192 -31.32 12.42 -16.62
C GLU A 192 -30.77 11.68 -15.39
N ASN A 193 -29.44 11.53 -15.29
CA ASN A 193 -28.79 10.90 -14.14
C ASN A 193 -29.00 11.72 -12.85
N ALA A 194 -28.88 13.06 -12.93
CA ALA A 194 -29.13 13.95 -11.80
C ALA A 194 -30.59 13.90 -11.33
N ALA A 195 -31.54 13.90 -12.26
CA ALA A 195 -32.97 13.78 -11.94
C ALA A 195 -33.29 12.41 -11.33
N ARG A 196 -32.75 11.31 -11.88
CA ARG A 196 -32.90 9.97 -11.32
C ARG A 196 -32.40 9.91 -9.88
N LEU A 197 -31.20 10.44 -9.63
CA LEU A 197 -30.63 10.50 -8.29
C LEU A 197 -31.54 11.28 -7.31
N ALA A 198 -32.10 12.40 -7.75
CA ALA A 198 -32.99 13.20 -6.93
C ALA A 198 -34.26 12.43 -6.50
N HIS A 199 -34.78 11.53 -7.34
CA HIS A 199 -35.90 10.65 -6.98
C HIS A 199 -35.50 9.53 -6.02
N GLU A 200 -34.25 9.03 -6.13
CA GLU A 200 -33.76 7.86 -5.39
C GLU A 200 -33.28 8.17 -3.97
N ILE A 201 -33.03 9.44 -3.62
CA ILE A 201 -32.52 9.83 -2.29
C ILE A 201 -33.65 10.41 -1.42
N PRO A 202 -34.44 9.59 -0.72
CA PRO A 202 -35.38 10.09 0.26
C PRO A 202 -34.64 10.66 1.46
N VAL A 203 -35.07 11.84 1.92
CA VAL A 203 -34.51 12.53 3.08
C VAL A 203 -35.50 12.49 4.22
N SER A 204 -35.01 12.29 5.45
CA SER A 204 -35.84 12.37 6.65
C SER A 204 -35.16 13.17 7.74
N ARG A 205 -35.92 14.06 8.40
CA ARG A 205 -35.47 14.82 9.57
C ARG A 205 -35.28 13.95 10.82
N GLU A 206 -35.89 12.77 10.83
CA GLU A 206 -35.82 11.81 11.95
C GLU A 206 -34.69 10.79 11.77
N ALA A 207 -34.06 10.77 10.58
CA ALA A 207 -32.93 9.89 10.33
C ALA A 207 -31.77 10.22 11.29
N LYS A 208 -31.09 9.17 11.75
CA LYS A 208 -29.94 9.28 12.64
C LYS A 208 -28.67 9.11 11.85
N ALA A 209 -27.65 9.90 12.18
CA ALA A 209 -26.33 9.78 11.58
C ALA A 209 -25.79 8.34 11.76
N ARG A 210 -25.32 7.74 10.66
CA ARG A 210 -24.72 6.39 10.64
C ARG A 210 -23.40 6.41 9.88
N GLY A 211 -22.52 5.46 10.21
CA GLY A 211 -21.20 5.35 9.60
C GLY A 211 -20.08 6.09 10.33
N PRO A 212 -18.84 6.02 9.84
CA PRO A 212 -17.71 6.73 10.42
C PRO A 212 -17.85 8.25 10.20
N SER A 213 -17.43 9.05 11.19
CA SER A 213 -17.36 10.51 11.00
C SER A 213 -16.43 10.88 9.84
N PHE A 214 -16.72 11.99 9.16
CA PHE A 214 -15.88 12.48 8.07
C PHE A 214 -14.42 12.71 8.49
N LEU A 215 -14.14 13.13 9.73
CA LEU A 215 -12.77 13.21 10.26
C LEU A 215 -12.09 11.83 10.38
N ARG A 216 -12.84 10.79 10.77
CA ARG A 216 -12.29 9.42 10.80
C ARG A 216 -12.02 8.92 9.38
N ARG A 217 -12.88 9.26 8.43
CA ARG A 217 -12.71 8.93 7.02
C ARG A 217 -11.50 9.64 6.41
N LEU A 218 -11.36 10.94 6.63
CA LEU A 218 -10.21 11.72 6.18
C LEU A 218 -8.89 11.18 6.72
N ARG A 219 -8.83 10.78 7.99
CA ARG A 219 -7.63 10.14 8.56
C ARG A 219 -7.28 8.81 7.89
N GLU A 220 -8.26 8.07 7.36
CA GLU A 220 -7.98 6.84 6.63
C GLU A 220 -7.53 7.13 5.19
N ILE A 221 -8.13 8.14 4.56
CA ILE A 221 -7.68 8.67 3.26
C ILE A 221 -6.22 9.11 3.34
N GLU A 222 -5.89 9.96 4.31
CA GLU A 222 -4.52 10.42 4.56
C GLU A 222 -3.55 9.25 4.71
N ARG A 223 -3.85 8.28 5.58
CA ARG A 223 -2.97 7.11 5.78
C ARG A 223 -2.76 6.30 4.51
N ALA A 224 -3.79 6.16 3.68
CA ALA A 224 -3.68 5.42 2.43
C ALA A 224 -2.82 6.17 1.40
N LEU A 225 -2.98 7.50 1.31
CA LEU A 225 -2.18 8.34 0.43
C LEU A 225 -0.72 8.41 0.90
N GLU A 226 -0.48 8.55 2.20
CA GLU A 226 0.87 8.53 2.79
C GLU A 226 1.57 7.19 2.56
N TRP A 227 0.84 6.08 2.77
CA TRP A 227 1.37 4.75 2.49
C TRP A 227 1.71 4.58 1.01
N ALA A 228 0.79 4.90 0.09
CA ALA A 228 1.04 4.79 -1.35
C ALA A 228 2.25 5.65 -1.77
N ASN A 229 2.34 6.88 -1.26
CA ASN A 229 3.49 7.74 -1.52
C ASN A 229 4.80 7.14 -1.00
N ALA A 230 4.85 6.66 0.25
CA ALA A 230 6.05 6.05 0.82
C ALA A 230 6.47 4.79 0.06
N SER A 231 5.48 4.00 -0.35
CA SER A 231 5.65 2.81 -1.17
C SER A 231 6.27 3.11 -2.53
N LEU A 232 5.66 4.01 -3.29
CA LEU A 232 6.14 4.40 -4.62
C LEU A 232 7.50 5.12 -4.56
N THR A 233 7.75 5.91 -3.51
CA THR A 233 9.06 6.53 -3.27
C THR A 233 10.13 5.46 -3.03
N MET A 234 9.80 4.38 -2.32
CA MET A 234 10.73 3.28 -2.12
C MET A 234 10.97 2.51 -3.42
N SER A 235 9.92 2.23 -4.19
CA SER A 235 10.03 1.64 -5.52
C SER A 235 11.00 2.42 -6.41
N ALA A 236 10.99 3.76 -6.32
CA ALA A 236 11.94 4.66 -6.97
C ALA A 236 13.41 4.37 -6.70
N GLU A 237 13.72 4.03 -5.46
CA GLU A 237 15.11 3.85 -5.01
C GLU A 237 15.65 2.47 -5.43
N VAL A 238 14.75 1.50 -5.56
CA VAL A 238 15.05 0.10 -5.84
C VAL A 238 15.05 -0.17 -7.34
N HIS A 239 14.02 0.29 -8.05
CA HIS A 239 13.72 -0.02 -9.44
C HIS A 239 13.97 1.19 -10.36
N HIS A 240 14.39 0.94 -11.60
CA HIS A 240 14.64 2.00 -12.58
C HIS A 240 13.40 2.31 -13.46
N ALA A 241 12.35 1.47 -13.40
CA ALA A 241 11.15 1.62 -14.21
C ALA A 241 9.92 1.90 -13.35
N PHE A 242 9.15 2.90 -13.77
CA PHE A 242 7.91 3.33 -13.11
C PHE A 242 6.75 3.35 -14.09
N THR A 243 5.55 3.16 -13.55
CA THR A 243 4.34 3.54 -14.27
C THR A 243 4.21 5.07 -14.31
N LEU A 244 3.72 5.62 -15.43
CA LEU A 244 3.46 7.08 -15.56
C LEU A 244 2.53 7.60 -14.47
N SER A 245 1.55 6.80 -14.03
CA SER A 245 0.64 7.16 -12.96
C SER A 245 1.33 7.23 -11.59
N ALA A 246 2.36 6.41 -11.34
CA ALA A 246 3.15 6.47 -10.11
C ALA A 246 4.00 7.75 -10.05
N GLU A 247 4.68 8.07 -11.14
CA GLU A 247 5.45 9.32 -11.28
C GLU A 247 4.56 10.54 -11.04
N TRP A 248 3.43 10.61 -11.74
CA TRP A 248 2.49 11.72 -11.60
C TRP A 248 1.93 11.88 -10.17
N LEU A 249 1.67 10.77 -9.47
CA LEU A 249 1.21 10.81 -8.08
C LEU A 249 2.31 11.35 -7.14
N LEU A 250 3.56 10.94 -7.35
CA LEU A 250 4.71 11.41 -6.56
C LEU A 250 4.97 12.91 -6.79
N ASP A 251 4.96 13.36 -8.05
CA ASP A 251 5.16 14.76 -8.41
C ASP A 251 4.12 15.70 -7.77
N ASN A 252 2.89 15.20 -7.59
CA ASN A 252 1.78 15.96 -7.03
C ASN A 252 1.50 15.65 -5.54
N ALA A 253 2.36 14.88 -4.87
CA ALA A 253 2.14 14.46 -3.48
C ALA A 253 2.03 15.64 -2.51
N TYR A 254 2.79 16.73 -2.75
CA TYR A 254 2.74 17.93 -1.91
C TYR A 254 1.34 18.58 -1.94
N LEU A 255 0.75 18.68 -3.13
CA LEU A 255 -0.56 19.28 -3.34
C LEU A 255 -1.65 18.44 -2.66
N ILE A 256 -1.58 17.12 -2.78
CA ILE A 256 -2.55 16.23 -2.15
C ILE A 256 -2.49 16.38 -0.62
N ARG A 257 -1.29 16.51 -0.02
CA ARG A 257 -1.12 16.74 1.42
C ARG A 257 -1.67 18.08 1.88
N GLU A 258 -1.50 19.13 1.07
CA GLU A 258 -2.10 20.45 1.32
C GLU A 258 -3.63 20.35 1.35
N GLN A 259 -4.25 19.71 0.34
CA GLN A 259 -5.71 19.51 0.30
C GLN A 259 -6.26 18.72 1.51
N VAL A 260 -5.53 17.70 1.96
CA VAL A 260 -5.90 16.94 3.17
C VAL A 260 -5.84 17.83 4.40
N THR A 261 -4.83 18.71 4.50
CA THR A 261 -4.64 19.63 5.63
C THR A 261 -5.75 20.68 5.67
N ASP A 262 -6.02 21.34 4.55
CA ASP A 262 -7.09 22.34 4.43
C ASP A 262 -8.46 21.76 4.78
N LEU A 263 -8.73 20.54 4.28
CA LEU A 263 -10.00 19.87 4.55
C LEU A 263 -10.13 19.47 6.02
N ARG A 264 -9.03 19.05 6.67
CA ARG A 264 -9.02 18.70 8.09
C ARG A 264 -9.39 19.90 8.96
N GLU A 265 -8.92 21.10 8.60
CA GLU A 265 -9.24 22.34 9.32
C GLU A 265 -10.68 22.80 9.08
N SER A 266 -11.23 22.50 7.89
CA SER A 266 -12.59 22.90 7.50
C SER A 266 -13.70 21.98 8.04
N LEU A 267 -13.40 20.70 8.29
CA LEU A 267 -14.37 19.68 8.71
C LEU A 267 -15.00 19.82 10.12
N PRO A 268 -14.31 20.32 11.17
CA PRO A 268 -14.85 20.38 12.54
C PRO A 268 -16.03 21.33 12.75
N GLN A 269 -16.51 22.01 11.70
CA GLN A 269 -17.61 22.96 11.82
C GLN A 269 -18.90 22.24 12.28
N LYS A 270 -19.42 22.66 13.45
CA LYS A 270 -20.70 22.19 14.02
C LYS A 270 -21.89 22.30 13.04
N GLN A 271 -21.75 23.09 11.99
CA GLN A 271 -22.78 23.37 10.98
C GLN A 271 -23.18 22.12 10.16
N TYR A 272 -22.28 21.17 9.96
CA TYR A 272 -22.57 19.97 9.15
C TYR A 272 -23.40 18.90 9.87
N GLY A 273 -23.56 19.01 11.20
CA GLY A 273 -24.40 18.09 11.98
C GLY A 273 -25.91 18.30 11.79
N LYS A 274 -26.32 19.38 11.11
CA LYS A 274 -27.72 19.72 10.83
C LYS A 274 -28.15 19.45 9.38
N LEU A 275 -27.27 18.84 8.58
CA LEU A 275 -27.57 18.57 7.17
C LEU A 275 -28.67 17.50 7.04
N PRO A 276 -29.54 17.60 6.03
CA PRO A 276 -30.55 16.59 5.77
C PRO A 276 -29.93 15.23 5.48
N LEU A 277 -30.41 14.19 6.16
CA LEU A 277 -29.85 12.84 6.11
C LEU A 277 -30.70 11.91 5.23
N ILE A 278 -30.04 11.01 4.54
CA ILE A 278 -30.67 9.96 3.72
C ILE A 278 -31.44 9.01 4.64
N ALA A 279 -32.71 8.75 4.31
CA ALA A 279 -33.63 8.02 5.17
C ALA A 279 -33.43 6.49 5.12
N SER A 280 -33.10 5.94 3.95
CA SER A 280 -33.10 4.49 3.71
C SER A 280 -32.06 4.07 2.67
N GLY A 281 -31.74 2.77 2.62
CA GLY A 281 -30.77 2.19 1.69
C GLY A 281 -29.35 2.07 2.27
N PRO A 282 -28.36 1.71 1.43
CA PRO A 282 -26.97 1.50 1.86
C PRO A 282 -26.32 2.74 2.46
N GLU A 283 -26.69 3.92 1.96
CA GLU A 283 -26.14 5.23 2.38
C GLU A 283 -26.97 5.90 3.50
N ALA A 284 -27.93 5.18 4.09
CA ALA A 284 -28.82 5.73 5.12
C ALA A 284 -28.05 6.31 6.32
N GLY A 285 -28.40 7.53 6.72
CA GLY A 285 -27.77 8.26 7.81
C GLY A 285 -26.53 9.07 7.40
N LEU A 286 -26.17 9.13 6.12
CA LEU A 286 -25.22 10.10 5.59
C LEU A 286 -25.93 11.37 5.11
N PRO A 287 -25.25 12.54 5.09
CA PRO A 287 -25.81 13.75 4.49
C PRO A 287 -26.12 13.55 3.00
N ARG A 288 -27.29 13.97 2.54
CA ARG A 288 -27.68 13.89 1.12
C ARG A 288 -26.64 14.56 0.22
N VAL A 289 -26.20 15.76 0.57
CA VAL A 289 -25.17 16.51 -0.17
C VAL A 289 -23.86 15.74 -0.36
N TYR A 290 -23.50 14.86 0.58
CA TYR A 290 -22.30 14.02 0.44
C TYR A 290 -22.46 12.97 -0.66
N HIS A 291 -23.66 12.39 -0.80
CA HIS A 291 -23.97 11.47 -1.89
C HIS A 291 -24.09 12.21 -3.24
N VAL A 292 -24.70 13.40 -3.25
CA VAL A 292 -24.71 14.28 -4.43
C VAL A 292 -23.30 14.60 -4.91
N ALA A 293 -22.39 14.96 -4.00
CA ALA A 293 -20.99 15.20 -4.33
C ALA A 293 -20.30 13.95 -4.90
N SER A 294 -20.60 12.75 -4.37
CA SER A 294 -20.07 11.49 -4.90
C SER A 294 -20.49 11.28 -6.36
N GLU A 295 -21.76 11.54 -6.68
CA GLU A 295 -22.27 11.39 -8.04
C GLU A 295 -21.66 12.40 -9.01
N ILE A 296 -21.52 13.66 -8.60
CA ILE A 296 -20.86 14.68 -9.42
C ILE A 296 -19.42 14.28 -9.74
N VAL A 297 -18.65 13.78 -8.76
CA VAL A 297 -17.28 13.31 -8.99
C VAL A 297 -17.24 12.09 -9.93
N ALA A 298 -18.17 11.16 -9.78
CA ALA A 298 -18.22 9.95 -10.59
C ALA A 298 -18.59 10.24 -12.05
N GLU A 299 -19.66 11.00 -12.27
CA GLU A 299 -20.19 11.35 -13.60
C GLU A 299 -19.23 12.28 -14.37
N SER A 300 -18.45 13.11 -13.66
CA SER A 300 -17.42 13.96 -14.27
C SER A 300 -16.12 13.23 -14.59
N GLY A 301 -15.98 11.94 -14.26
CA GLY A 301 -14.70 11.23 -14.38
C GLY A 301 -13.57 11.91 -13.57
N GLY A 302 -13.92 12.57 -12.47
CA GLY A 302 -13.01 13.36 -11.64
C GLY A 302 -12.68 14.76 -12.16
N ALA A 303 -13.21 15.19 -13.32
CA ALA A 303 -12.99 16.51 -13.91
C ALA A 303 -14.08 17.52 -13.47
N LEU A 304 -13.88 18.15 -12.33
CA LEU A 304 -14.86 19.04 -11.69
C LEU A 304 -14.81 20.44 -12.29
N GLU A 305 -15.48 20.61 -13.42
CA GLU A 305 -15.68 21.93 -14.05
C GLU A 305 -16.87 22.68 -13.43
N PRO A 306 -16.78 24.00 -13.20
CA PRO A 306 -17.89 24.80 -12.68
C PRO A 306 -19.18 24.63 -13.47
N GLU A 307 -19.07 24.59 -14.81
CA GLU A 307 -20.19 24.43 -15.73
C GLU A 307 -20.86 23.06 -15.58
N PHE A 308 -20.05 22.01 -15.36
CA PHE A 308 -20.56 20.65 -15.11
C PHE A 308 -21.31 20.58 -13.78
N ILE A 309 -20.70 21.12 -12.71
CA ILE A 309 -21.33 21.19 -11.39
C ILE A 309 -22.65 21.95 -11.47
N GLY A 310 -22.65 23.12 -12.12
CA GLY A 310 -23.84 23.95 -12.30
C GLY A 310 -24.97 23.19 -13.02
N LYS A 311 -24.67 22.59 -14.18
CA LYS A 311 -25.67 21.80 -14.95
C LYS A 311 -26.26 20.65 -14.14
N PHE A 312 -25.40 19.93 -13.40
CA PHE A 312 -25.86 18.84 -12.53
C PHE A 312 -26.81 19.38 -11.46
N LEU A 313 -26.44 20.46 -10.78
CA LEU A 313 -27.25 21.06 -9.71
C LEU A 313 -28.59 21.59 -10.22
N VAL A 314 -28.64 22.22 -11.40
CA VAL A 314 -29.92 22.66 -12.01
C VAL A 314 -30.83 21.46 -12.22
N ALA A 315 -30.34 20.39 -12.86
CA ALA A 315 -31.13 19.21 -13.15
C ALA A 315 -31.59 18.46 -11.89
N PHE A 316 -30.72 18.37 -10.87
CA PHE A 316 -31.06 17.75 -9.59
C PHE A 316 -32.14 18.54 -8.85
N GLN A 317 -31.96 19.86 -8.73
CA GLN A 317 -32.87 20.74 -7.96
C GLN A 317 -34.23 20.93 -8.63
N ALA A 318 -34.33 20.71 -9.96
CA ALA A 318 -35.62 20.67 -10.66
C ALA A 318 -36.56 19.58 -10.13
N THR A 319 -35.99 18.53 -9.52
CA THR A 319 -36.76 17.46 -8.85
C THR A 319 -36.77 17.64 -7.33
N ALA A 320 -35.59 17.80 -6.72
CA ALA A 320 -35.44 17.84 -5.27
C ALA A 320 -34.58 19.03 -4.84
N PRO A 321 -35.20 20.14 -4.39
CA PRO A 321 -34.48 21.32 -3.94
C PRO A 321 -33.47 20.99 -2.82
N LEU A 322 -32.30 21.62 -2.90
CA LEU A 322 -31.27 21.53 -1.87
C LEU A 322 -31.44 22.69 -0.88
N ASP A 323 -31.26 22.41 0.40
CA ASP A 323 -31.26 23.46 1.42
C ASP A 323 -30.04 24.38 1.25
N ILE A 324 -30.15 25.65 1.66
CA ILE A 324 -29.01 26.58 1.61
C ILE A 324 -27.77 26.03 2.33
N GLY A 325 -27.98 25.31 3.44
CA GLY A 325 -26.90 24.64 4.17
C GLY A 325 -26.25 23.49 3.39
N GLU A 326 -27.01 22.78 2.54
CA GLU A 326 -26.46 21.76 1.64
C GLU A 326 -25.63 22.40 0.52
N LEU A 327 -26.13 23.47 -0.10
CA LEU A 327 -25.36 24.19 -1.13
C LEU A 327 -24.02 24.69 -0.57
N TRP A 328 -24.01 25.33 0.59
CA TRP A 328 -22.77 25.77 1.24
C TRP A 328 -21.87 24.64 1.74
N ALA A 329 -22.41 23.44 1.98
CA ALA A 329 -21.61 22.27 2.33
C ALA A 329 -21.02 21.56 1.10
N LEU A 330 -21.60 21.75 -0.09
CA LEU A 330 -21.20 21.07 -1.32
C LEU A 330 -19.70 21.20 -1.65
N PRO A 331 -19.05 22.38 -1.56
CA PRO A 331 -17.63 22.52 -1.91
C PRO A 331 -16.74 21.62 -1.04
N LEU A 332 -17.06 21.55 0.26
CA LEU A 332 -16.34 20.72 1.20
C LEU A 332 -16.59 19.23 0.92
N MET A 333 -17.82 18.85 0.59
CA MET A 333 -18.15 17.46 0.25
C MET A 333 -17.50 17.02 -1.06
N LEU A 334 -17.42 17.89 -2.07
CA LEU A 334 -16.70 17.62 -3.32
C LEU A 334 -15.22 17.39 -3.06
N ARG A 335 -14.57 18.21 -2.22
CA ARG A 335 -13.15 18.00 -1.84
C ARG A 335 -12.95 16.67 -1.13
N LEU A 336 -13.84 16.31 -0.19
CA LEU A 336 -13.77 15.03 0.51
C LEU A 336 -13.92 13.84 -0.46
N GLN A 337 -14.90 13.89 -1.36
CA GLN A 337 -15.14 12.84 -2.34
C GLN A 337 -14.00 12.72 -3.36
N LEU A 338 -13.42 13.84 -3.77
CA LEU A 338 -12.26 13.86 -4.64
C LEU A 338 -11.04 13.20 -3.98
N LEU A 339 -10.81 13.46 -2.69
CA LEU A 339 -9.76 12.79 -1.92
C LEU A 339 -10.03 11.28 -1.72
N GLU A 340 -11.30 10.86 -1.63
CA GLU A 340 -11.64 9.43 -1.65
C GLU A 340 -11.36 8.76 -2.99
N CYS A 341 -11.60 9.49 -4.09
CA CYS A 341 -11.25 9.03 -5.42
C CYS A 341 -9.73 8.91 -5.56
N LEU A 342 -8.97 9.94 -5.16
CA LEU A 342 -7.50 9.91 -5.16
C LEU A 342 -6.95 8.78 -4.30
N ARG A 343 -7.54 8.51 -3.14
CA ARG A 343 -7.19 7.33 -2.34
C ARG A 343 -7.34 6.03 -3.13
N ALA A 344 -8.48 5.84 -3.79
CA ALA A 344 -8.74 4.62 -4.55
C ALA A 344 -7.75 4.48 -5.71
N LEU A 345 -7.51 5.55 -6.44
CA LEU A 345 -6.54 5.60 -7.53
C LEU A 345 -5.11 5.35 -7.03
N ALA A 346 -4.69 5.96 -5.92
CA ALA A 346 -3.35 5.77 -5.35
C ALA A 346 -3.10 4.31 -4.93
N ILE A 347 -4.10 3.64 -4.33
CA ILE A 347 -4.01 2.22 -3.99
C ILE A 347 -3.89 1.37 -5.27
N GLN A 348 -4.66 1.69 -6.32
CA GLN A 348 -4.58 0.96 -7.59
C GLN A 348 -3.23 1.15 -8.29
N VAL A 349 -2.70 2.37 -8.30
CA VAL A 349 -1.39 2.71 -8.88
C VAL A 349 -0.27 2.00 -8.15
N GLU A 350 -0.29 1.99 -6.82
CA GLU A 350 0.66 1.21 -6.03
C GLU A 350 0.54 -0.29 -6.37
N GLN A 351 -0.67 -0.84 -6.38
CA GLN A 351 -0.87 -2.26 -6.65
C GLN A 351 -0.34 -2.67 -8.03
N GLN A 352 -0.47 -1.80 -9.04
CA GLN A 352 0.13 -1.99 -10.35
C GLN A 352 1.65 -1.94 -10.30
N GLN A 353 2.22 -0.93 -9.64
CA GLN A 353 3.67 -0.83 -9.48
C GLN A 353 4.24 -2.09 -8.80
N SER A 354 3.59 -2.58 -7.74
CA SER A 354 3.98 -3.83 -7.06
C SER A 354 3.86 -5.05 -7.99
N GLN A 355 2.85 -5.11 -8.85
CA GLN A 355 2.71 -6.17 -9.85
C GLN A 355 3.79 -6.11 -10.93
N SER A 356 4.18 -4.91 -11.39
CA SER A 356 5.34 -4.73 -12.29
C SER A 356 6.63 -5.22 -11.64
N GLU A 357 6.86 -4.89 -10.36
CA GLU A 357 8.06 -5.35 -9.62
C GLU A 357 8.09 -6.88 -9.43
N GLU A 358 6.93 -7.48 -9.17
CA GLU A 358 6.79 -8.93 -9.13
C GLU A 358 7.06 -9.56 -10.51
N ALA A 359 6.54 -8.95 -11.58
CA ALA A 359 6.77 -9.42 -12.95
C ALA A 359 8.25 -9.32 -13.34
N ASP A 360 8.92 -8.21 -13.02
CA ASP A 360 10.36 -8.03 -13.22
C ASP A 360 11.18 -9.07 -12.45
N PHE A 361 10.83 -9.31 -11.17
CA PHE A 361 11.46 -10.38 -10.39
C PHE A 361 11.32 -11.74 -11.07
N TRP A 362 10.11 -12.14 -11.45
CA TRP A 362 9.89 -13.43 -12.09
C TRP A 362 10.54 -13.53 -13.46
N ALA A 363 10.46 -12.48 -14.29
CA ALA A 363 11.13 -12.42 -15.57
C ALA A 363 12.63 -12.60 -15.38
N ASN A 364 13.26 -11.84 -14.49
CA ASN A 364 14.68 -11.95 -14.19
C ASN A 364 15.08 -13.39 -13.79
N ARG A 365 14.30 -14.06 -12.93
CA ARG A 365 14.56 -15.45 -12.51
C ARG A 365 14.38 -16.46 -13.66
N LEU A 366 13.31 -16.31 -14.44
CA LEU A 366 12.99 -17.19 -15.57
C LEU A 366 14.01 -17.06 -16.71
N ILE A 367 14.39 -15.82 -17.07
CA ILE A 367 15.42 -15.52 -18.05
C ILE A 367 16.76 -16.13 -17.65
N THR A 368 17.19 -15.89 -16.41
CA THR A 368 18.46 -16.43 -15.91
C THR A 368 18.43 -17.96 -15.91
N ALA A 369 17.31 -18.57 -15.54
CA ALA A 369 17.15 -20.02 -15.59
C ALA A 369 17.17 -20.57 -17.03
N GLY A 370 16.48 -19.91 -17.96
CA GLY A 370 16.39 -20.31 -19.37
C GLY A 370 17.74 -20.21 -20.08
N ARG A 371 18.42 -19.06 -19.98
CA ARG A 371 19.73 -18.81 -20.60
C ARG A 371 20.82 -19.78 -20.11
N HIS A 372 20.75 -20.23 -18.86
CA HIS A 372 21.68 -21.22 -18.31
C HIS A 372 21.19 -22.67 -18.42
N SER A 373 20.08 -22.93 -19.14
CA SER A 373 19.48 -24.27 -19.27
C SER A 373 19.32 -24.98 -17.92
N SER A 374 18.93 -24.23 -16.90
CA SER A 374 18.89 -24.69 -15.52
C SER A 374 17.77 -25.72 -15.33
N PRO A 375 18.03 -26.86 -14.69
CA PRO A 375 16.99 -27.84 -14.38
C PRO A 375 15.96 -27.31 -13.36
N ARG A 376 16.19 -26.12 -12.78
CA ARG A 376 15.25 -25.46 -11.87
C ARG A 376 14.14 -24.69 -12.59
N LEU A 377 14.21 -24.47 -13.90
CA LEU A 377 13.21 -23.70 -14.64
C LEU A 377 11.78 -24.22 -14.41
N LEU A 378 11.58 -25.55 -14.49
CA LEU A 378 10.26 -26.16 -14.25
C LEU A 378 9.75 -25.95 -12.82
N LYS A 379 10.64 -26.00 -11.81
CA LYS A 379 10.28 -25.71 -10.41
C LYS A 379 9.94 -24.25 -10.19
N MET A 380 10.58 -23.34 -10.93
CA MET A 380 10.23 -21.92 -10.88
C MET A 380 8.88 -21.66 -11.54
N MET A 381 8.59 -22.32 -12.66
CA MET A 381 7.26 -22.29 -13.28
C MET A 381 6.19 -22.83 -12.33
N GLU A 382 6.43 -23.97 -11.67
CA GLU A 382 5.52 -24.52 -10.65
C GLU A 382 5.27 -23.50 -9.52
N ALA A 383 6.34 -22.92 -8.95
CA ALA A 383 6.23 -21.91 -7.91
C ALA A 383 5.50 -20.63 -8.38
N LEU A 384 5.67 -20.24 -9.65
CA LEU A 384 4.96 -19.10 -10.25
C LEU A 384 3.45 -19.39 -10.35
N VAL A 385 3.08 -20.57 -10.85
CA VAL A 385 1.67 -20.99 -10.98
C VAL A 385 1.00 -21.14 -9.63
N GLU A 386 1.68 -21.74 -8.64
CA GLU A 386 1.16 -21.85 -7.27
C GLU A 386 0.96 -20.48 -6.62
N ARG A 387 1.83 -19.52 -6.93
CA ARG A 387 1.75 -18.17 -6.37
C ARG A 387 0.64 -17.34 -7.00
N TYR A 388 0.43 -17.48 -8.30
CA TYR A 388 -0.54 -16.71 -9.08
C TYR A 388 -1.50 -17.64 -9.82
N PRO A 389 -2.37 -18.39 -9.11
CA PRO A 389 -3.35 -19.26 -9.78
C PRO A 389 -4.28 -18.47 -10.71
N GLU A 390 -4.59 -17.23 -10.33
CA GLU A 390 -5.37 -16.25 -11.08
C GLU A 390 -4.53 -14.98 -11.30
N PRO A 391 -3.63 -14.95 -12.31
CA PRO A 391 -2.80 -13.78 -12.58
C PRO A 391 -3.68 -12.60 -13.03
N THR A 392 -3.29 -11.38 -12.68
CA THR A 392 -3.99 -10.18 -13.16
C THR A 392 -3.59 -9.87 -14.60
N PRO A 393 -4.46 -9.22 -15.39
CA PRO A 393 -4.11 -8.73 -16.74
C PRO A 393 -2.85 -7.87 -16.76
N HIS A 394 -2.70 -7.00 -15.76
CA HIS A 394 -1.52 -6.13 -15.63
C HIS A 394 -0.24 -6.94 -15.40
N PHE A 395 -0.22 -7.85 -14.42
CA PHE A 395 0.94 -8.73 -14.18
C PHE A 395 1.30 -9.55 -15.42
N ALA A 396 0.29 -10.09 -16.12
CA ALA A 396 0.49 -10.85 -17.35
C ALA A 396 1.14 -10.00 -18.45
N SER A 397 0.64 -8.77 -18.66
CA SER A 397 1.19 -7.84 -19.65
C SER A 397 2.64 -7.48 -19.37
N GLU A 398 2.98 -7.14 -18.12
CA GLU A 398 4.34 -6.79 -17.70
C GLU A 398 5.29 -7.99 -17.84
N LEU A 399 4.86 -9.18 -17.41
CA LEU A 399 5.67 -10.39 -17.49
C LEU A 399 5.98 -10.78 -18.94
N VAL A 400 4.99 -10.70 -19.83
CA VAL A 400 5.18 -10.96 -21.26
C VAL A 400 6.10 -9.91 -21.90
N ALA A 401 5.96 -8.64 -21.54
CA ALA A 401 6.82 -7.57 -22.04
C ALA A 401 8.30 -7.80 -21.69
N HIS A 402 8.60 -8.24 -20.46
CA HIS A 402 9.96 -8.56 -20.04
C HIS A 402 10.54 -9.82 -20.71
N LEU A 403 9.68 -10.75 -21.16
CA LEU A 403 10.08 -12.02 -21.77
C LEU A 403 10.05 -12.00 -23.31
N TYR A 404 9.78 -10.85 -23.94
CA TYR A 404 9.50 -10.77 -25.38
C TYR A 404 10.61 -11.38 -26.26
N ASP A 405 11.89 -11.20 -25.91
CA ASP A 405 13.04 -11.70 -26.67
C ASP A 405 13.51 -13.12 -26.23
N GLU A 406 12.77 -13.80 -25.35
CA GLU A 406 13.23 -15.02 -24.69
C GLU A 406 12.54 -16.27 -25.23
N GLU A 407 12.99 -16.72 -26.40
CA GLU A 407 12.40 -17.82 -27.18
C GLU A 407 12.22 -19.13 -26.40
N GLY A 408 13.10 -19.41 -25.43
CA GLY A 408 13.05 -20.62 -24.61
C GLY A 408 12.04 -20.60 -23.46
N VAL A 409 11.58 -19.41 -23.04
CA VAL A 409 10.74 -19.26 -21.83
C VAL A 409 9.38 -18.66 -22.15
N LEU A 410 9.33 -17.71 -23.09
CA LEU A 410 8.11 -16.99 -23.46
C LEU A 410 6.96 -17.93 -23.83
N PRO A 411 7.12 -18.97 -24.68
CA PRO A 411 6.00 -19.85 -25.04
C PRO A 411 5.41 -20.61 -23.84
N LEU A 412 6.24 -20.96 -22.85
CA LEU A 412 5.80 -21.66 -21.63
C LEU A 412 4.95 -20.74 -20.75
N VAL A 413 5.40 -19.50 -20.57
CA VAL A 413 4.70 -18.49 -19.76
C VAL A 413 3.42 -18.05 -20.46
N SER A 414 3.49 -17.74 -21.76
CA SER A 414 2.33 -17.31 -22.55
C SER A 414 1.24 -18.36 -22.56
N GLY A 415 1.59 -19.62 -22.81
CA GLY A 415 0.62 -20.72 -22.80
C GLY A 415 0.00 -20.97 -21.42
N TRP A 416 0.68 -20.65 -20.32
CA TRP A 416 0.06 -20.66 -18.99
C TRP A 416 -0.88 -19.46 -18.80
N LEU A 417 -0.45 -18.25 -19.13
CA LEU A 417 -1.25 -17.03 -18.98
C LEU A 417 -2.56 -17.09 -19.77
N GLU A 418 -2.53 -17.53 -21.03
CA GLU A 418 -3.75 -17.66 -21.87
C GLU A 418 -4.75 -18.66 -21.26
N ARG A 419 -4.26 -19.78 -20.71
CA ARG A 419 -5.11 -20.77 -20.05
C ARG A 419 -5.70 -20.24 -18.75
N SER A 420 -4.90 -19.53 -17.94
CA SER A 420 -5.35 -18.96 -16.67
C SER A 420 -6.32 -17.80 -16.86
N LEU A 421 -6.06 -16.92 -17.83
CA LEU A 421 -6.90 -15.75 -18.14
C LEU A 421 -8.10 -16.06 -19.03
N ARG A 422 -8.11 -17.24 -19.69
CA ARG A 422 -9.17 -17.69 -20.60
C ARG A 422 -9.42 -16.73 -21.77
N SER A 423 -8.38 -16.05 -22.22
CA SER A 423 -8.41 -15.08 -23.34
C SER A 423 -7.03 -15.02 -24.01
N PRO A 424 -6.95 -14.75 -25.32
CA PRO A 424 -5.69 -14.51 -26.01
C PRO A 424 -4.92 -13.33 -25.39
N LEU A 425 -3.60 -13.45 -25.27
CA LEU A 425 -2.78 -12.39 -24.63
C LEU A 425 -2.91 -11.03 -25.31
N LEU A 426 -3.06 -11.00 -26.63
CA LEU A 426 -3.23 -9.75 -27.37
C LEU A 426 -4.46 -8.96 -26.91
N GLU A 427 -5.58 -9.64 -26.65
CA GLU A 427 -6.81 -9.00 -26.17
C GLU A 427 -6.64 -8.49 -24.74
N VAL A 428 -6.03 -9.30 -23.87
CA VAL A 428 -5.71 -8.95 -22.49
C VAL A 428 -4.84 -7.68 -22.43
N MET A 429 -3.78 -7.63 -23.24
CA MET A 429 -2.88 -6.47 -23.30
C MET A 429 -3.59 -5.22 -23.82
N GLN A 430 -4.41 -5.34 -24.86
CA GLN A 430 -5.19 -4.21 -25.39
C GLN A 430 -6.17 -3.66 -24.35
N GLN A 431 -6.87 -4.55 -23.63
CA GLN A 431 -7.78 -4.15 -22.57
C GLN A 431 -7.05 -3.48 -21.41
N GLU A 432 -5.89 -4.02 -21.02
CA GLU A 432 -5.07 -3.45 -19.96
C GLU A 432 -4.54 -2.06 -20.33
N HIS A 433 -4.05 -1.84 -21.55
CA HIS A 433 -3.62 -0.52 -22.01
C HIS A 433 -4.76 0.51 -21.97
N ARG A 434 -5.98 0.12 -22.39
CA ARG A 434 -7.16 1.00 -22.26
C ARG A 434 -7.46 1.33 -20.80
N ARG A 435 -7.39 0.35 -19.91
CA ARG A 435 -7.62 0.52 -18.47
C ARG A 435 -6.60 1.49 -17.86
N GLN A 436 -5.32 1.34 -18.19
CA GLN A 436 -4.25 2.24 -17.75
C GLN A 436 -4.47 3.67 -18.25
N ALA A 437 -4.84 3.86 -19.51
CA ALA A 437 -5.12 5.18 -20.08
C ALA A 437 -6.28 5.90 -19.36
N VAL A 438 -7.35 5.18 -19.02
CA VAL A 438 -8.48 5.74 -18.26
C VAL A 438 -8.07 6.11 -16.85
N GLN A 439 -7.32 5.24 -16.17
CA GLN A 439 -6.81 5.52 -14.83
C GLN A 439 -5.88 6.74 -14.81
N GLN A 440 -5.00 6.88 -15.79
CA GLN A 440 -4.10 8.03 -15.91
C GLN A 440 -4.89 9.33 -16.13
N THR A 441 -5.91 9.30 -16.98
CA THR A 441 -6.81 10.43 -17.23
C THR A 441 -7.57 10.81 -15.96
N ALA A 442 -8.16 9.82 -15.28
CA ALA A 442 -8.86 9.98 -14.02
C ALA A 442 -7.98 10.60 -12.92
N LEU A 443 -6.74 10.14 -12.77
CA LEU A 443 -5.77 10.69 -11.82
C LEU A 443 -5.41 12.14 -12.14
N THR A 444 -5.15 12.43 -13.41
CA THR A 444 -4.86 13.78 -13.90
C THR A 444 -6.02 14.74 -13.62
N ASN A 445 -7.24 14.31 -13.95
CA ASN A 445 -8.46 15.07 -13.70
C ASN A 445 -8.66 15.32 -12.21
N ALA A 446 -8.49 14.30 -11.36
CA ALA A 446 -8.68 14.45 -9.93
C ALA A 446 -7.70 15.46 -9.29
N ILE A 447 -6.42 15.41 -9.68
CA ILE A 447 -5.39 16.36 -9.21
C ILE A 447 -5.69 17.78 -9.70
N ASN A 448 -6.07 17.95 -10.96
CA ASN A 448 -6.43 19.27 -11.50
C ASN A 448 -7.68 19.83 -10.83
N SER A 449 -8.67 18.99 -10.54
CA SER A 449 -9.89 19.37 -9.81
C SER A 449 -9.61 19.81 -8.39
N CYS A 450 -8.61 19.24 -7.69
CA CYS A 450 -8.19 19.73 -6.38
C CYS A 450 -7.80 21.22 -6.43
N ARG A 451 -6.99 21.62 -7.42
CA ARG A 451 -6.63 23.04 -7.65
C ARG A 451 -7.86 23.86 -8.01
N ARG A 452 -8.67 23.36 -8.94
CA ARG A 452 -9.80 24.08 -9.50
C ARG A 452 -10.86 24.40 -8.45
N LEU A 453 -11.23 23.44 -7.59
CA LEU A 453 -12.22 23.64 -6.52
C LEU A 453 -11.84 24.75 -5.53
N ALA A 454 -10.55 25.09 -5.41
CA ALA A 454 -10.09 26.22 -4.59
C ALA A 454 -10.30 27.58 -5.28
N GLN A 455 -10.38 27.60 -6.62
CA GLN A 455 -10.50 28.80 -7.45
C GLN A 455 -11.95 29.13 -7.83
N ILE A 456 -12.89 28.20 -7.65
CA ILE A 456 -14.31 28.43 -7.97
C ILE A 456 -14.89 29.53 -7.08
N GLN A 457 -15.54 30.51 -7.72
CA GLN A 457 -16.36 31.52 -7.04
C GLN A 457 -17.70 30.91 -6.63
N TRP A 458 -17.68 30.14 -5.54
CA TRP A 458 -18.84 29.36 -5.07
C TRP A 458 -20.11 30.19 -4.85
N ARG A 459 -19.93 31.45 -4.43
CA ARG A 459 -21.05 32.38 -4.27
C ARG A 459 -21.80 32.52 -5.60
N GLU A 460 -21.12 32.98 -6.65
CA GLU A 460 -21.70 33.20 -7.99
C GLU A 460 -22.32 31.92 -8.57
N LEU A 461 -21.65 30.78 -8.41
CA LEU A 461 -22.17 29.49 -8.85
C LEU A 461 -23.51 29.19 -8.17
N PHE A 462 -23.62 29.37 -6.85
CA PHE A 462 -24.87 29.12 -6.14
C PHE A 462 -25.96 30.14 -6.46
N GLN A 463 -25.62 31.41 -6.73
CA GLN A 463 -26.61 32.41 -7.15
C GLN A 463 -27.28 31.98 -8.47
N SER A 464 -26.48 31.51 -9.43
CA SER A 464 -26.98 31.06 -10.74
C SER A 464 -27.74 29.73 -10.71
N THR A 465 -27.61 28.93 -9.64
CA THR A 465 -28.29 27.63 -9.50
C THR A 465 -29.40 27.61 -8.43
N SER A 466 -29.47 28.62 -7.58
CA SER A 466 -30.47 28.73 -6.52
C SER A 466 -31.77 29.29 -7.09
N TRP A 467 -32.84 28.50 -7.02
CA TRP A 467 -34.18 28.95 -7.39
C TRP A 467 -34.64 30.15 -6.55
N ALA A 468 -34.31 30.16 -5.26
CA ALA A 468 -34.67 31.24 -4.34
C ALA A 468 -34.04 32.59 -4.73
N GLU A 469 -32.77 32.61 -5.17
CA GLU A 469 -32.12 33.84 -5.62
C GLU A 469 -32.64 34.30 -7.00
N SER A 470 -32.98 33.37 -7.89
CA SER A 470 -33.65 33.72 -9.16
C SER A 470 -35.03 34.35 -8.92
N GLU A 471 -35.79 33.85 -7.95
CA GLU A 471 -37.10 34.41 -7.58
C GLU A 471 -36.96 35.80 -6.90
N LEU A 472 -35.94 35.95 -6.02
CA LEU A 472 -35.60 37.22 -5.35
C LEU A 472 -35.06 38.29 -6.32
N ALA A 473 -34.30 37.90 -7.35
CA ALA A 473 -33.82 38.81 -8.39
C ALA A 473 -34.91 39.20 -9.39
N ALA A 474 -35.95 38.37 -9.53
CA ALA A 474 -37.13 38.65 -10.33
C ALA A 474 -38.20 39.48 -9.60
N ASP A 475 -38.00 39.85 -8.33
CA ASP A 475 -38.90 40.73 -7.56
C ASP A 475 -38.88 42.15 -8.14
N PRO A 476 -39.97 42.62 -8.78
CA PRO A 476 -40.04 43.96 -9.37
C PRO A 476 -40.03 45.09 -8.33
N ALA A 477 -40.31 44.76 -7.06
CA ALA A 477 -40.52 45.75 -5.99
C ALA A 477 -39.32 45.90 -5.04
N GLY A 478 -38.32 45.01 -5.10
CA GLY A 478 -37.12 45.08 -4.26
C GLY A 478 -37.39 44.95 -2.75
N VAL A 479 -38.53 44.38 -2.36
CA VAL A 479 -39.02 44.39 -0.97
C VAL A 479 -38.32 43.31 -0.13
N LEU A 480 -37.84 42.24 -0.77
CA LEU A 480 -37.24 41.09 -0.09
C LEU A 480 -35.69 41.10 -0.08
N CYS A 481 -35.04 42.09 -0.71
CA CYS A 481 -33.58 42.19 -0.78
C CYS A 481 -33.07 43.41 0.01
N PRO A 482 -32.60 43.26 1.26
CA PRO A 482 -31.82 44.32 1.89
C PRO A 482 -30.41 44.35 1.26
N PRO A 483 -29.86 45.54 0.97
CA PRO A 483 -28.55 45.65 0.35
C PRO A 483 -27.44 45.22 1.34
N GLY A 484 -26.79 44.10 1.02
CA GLY A 484 -25.46 43.72 1.51
C GLY A 484 -25.42 42.80 2.73
N PHE A 485 -25.02 41.54 2.51
CA PHE A 485 -24.27 40.69 3.45
C PHE A 485 -23.33 39.70 2.73
#